data_AF-A0A6I5C3W5-F1
#
_entry.id   AF-A0A6I5C3W5-F1
#
_cell.length_a   1.000
_cell.length_b   1.000
_cell.length_c   1.000
_cell.angle_alpha   90.00
_cell.angle_beta   90.00
_cell.angle_gamma   90.00
#
_symmetry.space_group_name_H-M   'P 1'
#
loop_
_entity.id
_entity.type
_entity.pdbx_description
1 polymer ?
#
loop_
_entity_poly.entity_id
_entity_poly.type
_entity_poly.pdbx_seq_one_letter_code
_entity_poly.pdbx_strand_id
1 'polypeptide(L)'
;MTVLPDDGLSLAADFPDATHEQWRHLVAGVLRKSGREVPDDEAEGALSTALEDGLRARPLYTARDHAPDPGLPGFPPFVRGGKAEGSTVGGWDVRQRHT
;
A
#
# COMPACT_ATOMS: atom_id res chain seq x y z
N MET A 1 4.23 -18.57 -38.63
CA MET A 1 4.76 -18.98 -37.32
C MET A 1 4.36 -17.93 -36.31
N THR A 2 3.30 -18.17 -35.55
CA THR A 2 2.98 -17.38 -34.35
C THR A 2 3.82 -17.93 -33.22
N VAL A 3 4.82 -17.15 -32.79
CA VAL A 3 5.60 -17.42 -31.58
C VAL A 3 4.65 -17.40 -30.38
N LEU A 4 4.68 -18.47 -29.57
CA LEU A 4 4.01 -18.56 -28.29
C LEU A 4 4.63 -17.55 -27.32
N PRO A 5 3.85 -16.83 -26.48
CA PRO A 5 4.41 -15.96 -25.46
C PRO A 5 4.85 -16.80 -24.25
N ASP A 6 5.93 -17.57 -24.40
CA ASP A 6 6.45 -18.44 -23.32
C ASP A 6 7.86 -18.07 -22.84
N ASP A 7 8.37 -16.88 -23.19
CA ASP A 7 9.48 -16.27 -22.46
C ASP A 7 8.93 -15.08 -21.66
N GLY A 8 8.33 -15.39 -20.51
CA GLY A 8 7.75 -14.39 -19.61
C GLY A 8 8.78 -13.30 -19.25
N LEU A 9 8.33 -12.05 -19.24
CA LEU A 9 9.16 -10.90 -18.88
C LEU A 9 9.67 -11.06 -17.43
N SER A 10 10.96 -11.37 -17.26
CA SER A 10 11.60 -11.35 -15.95
C SER A 10 11.81 -9.90 -15.49
N LEU A 11 11.18 -9.55 -14.37
CA LEU A 11 11.23 -8.20 -13.79
C LEU A 11 12.18 -8.17 -12.60
N ALA A 12 11.65 -8.19 -11.37
CA ALA A 12 12.45 -8.20 -10.16
C ALA A 12 13.24 -9.49 -9.96
N ALA A 13 12.86 -10.59 -10.62
CA ALA A 13 13.46 -11.91 -10.47
C ALA A 13 14.91 -12.00 -11.01
N ASP A 14 15.35 -11.03 -11.81
CA ASP A 14 16.75 -10.95 -12.27
C ASP A 14 17.70 -10.38 -11.19
N PHE A 15 17.16 -9.97 -10.04
CA PHE A 15 17.92 -9.44 -8.91
C PHE A 15 17.81 -10.34 -7.68
N PRO A 16 18.76 -10.29 -6.74
CA PRO A 16 18.60 -10.93 -5.45
C PRO A 16 17.36 -10.43 -4.71
N ASP A 17 16.69 -11.32 -3.98
CA ASP A 17 15.52 -10.98 -3.18
C ASP A 17 15.85 -9.87 -2.17
N ALA A 18 15.14 -8.75 -2.28
CA ALA A 18 15.27 -7.64 -1.35
C ALA A 18 14.56 -7.95 -0.03
N THR A 19 15.22 -7.67 1.10
CA THR A 19 14.65 -7.85 2.43
C THR A 19 14.18 -6.54 3.03
N HIS A 20 13.22 -6.62 3.96
CA HIS A 20 12.74 -5.45 4.71
C HIS A 20 13.84 -4.84 5.59
N GLU A 21 14.73 -5.68 6.11
CA GLU A 21 15.89 -5.26 6.90
C GLU A 21 16.88 -4.44 6.07
N GLN A 22 17.20 -4.90 4.85
CA GLN A 22 18.04 -4.15 3.92
C GLN A 22 17.42 -2.79 3.60
N TRP A 23 16.11 -2.73 3.38
CA TRP A 23 15.41 -1.47 3.16
C TRP A 23 15.48 -0.54 4.38
N ARG A 24 15.23 -1.04 5.60
CA ARG A 24 15.33 -0.26 6.84
C ARG A 24 16.74 0.30 7.06
N HIS A 25 17.79 -0.47 6.77
CA HIS A 25 19.16 -0.02 6.83
C HIS A 25 19.42 1.17 5.88
N LEU A 26 18.88 1.12 4.66
CA LEU A 26 18.97 2.23 3.71
C LEU A 26 18.22 3.47 4.23
N VAL A 27 17.04 3.29 4.84
CA VAL A 27 16.26 4.38 5.44
C VAL A 27 17.05 5.05 6.58
N ALA A 28 17.63 4.27 7.49
CA ALA A 28 18.49 4.79 8.55
C ALA A 28 19.67 5.58 8.00
N GLY A 29 20.25 5.10 6.89
CA GLY A 29 21.29 5.81 6.15
C GLY A 29 20.86 7.17 5.61
N VAL A 30 19.63 7.28 5.09
CA VAL A 30 19.07 8.56 4.61
C VAL A 30 18.76 9.49 5.80
N LEU A 31 18.17 8.97 6.86
CA LEU A 31 17.85 9.75 8.07
C LEU A 31 19.12 10.34 8.69
N ARG A 32 20.20 9.56 8.78
CA ARG A 32 21.51 10.03 9.26
C ARG A 32 22.05 11.17 8.41
N LYS A 33 21.95 11.07 7.09
CA LYS A 33 22.33 12.16 6.17
C LYS A 33 21.47 13.42 6.34
N SER A 34 20.23 13.27 6.81
CA SER A 34 19.36 14.39 7.17
C SER A 34 19.56 14.93 8.59
N GLY A 35 20.57 14.44 9.32
CA GLY A 35 20.88 14.88 10.69
C GLY A 35 20.09 14.17 11.79
N ARG A 36 19.39 13.07 11.47
CA ARG A 36 18.63 12.27 12.43
C ARG A 36 19.23 10.88 12.57
N GLU A 37 19.79 10.59 13.74
CA GLU A 37 20.35 9.28 14.05
C GLU A 37 19.29 8.41 14.73
N VAL A 38 19.01 7.25 14.12
CA VAL A 38 18.05 6.27 14.61
C VAL A 38 18.57 4.87 14.33
N PRO A 39 18.31 3.89 15.22
CA PRO A 39 18.54 2.48 14.93
C PRO A 39 17.79 2.01 13.68
N ASP A 40 18.33 1.00 12.98
CA ASP A 40 17.74 0.50 11.73
C ASP A 40 16.30 -0.01 11.92
N ASP A 41 16.01 -0.69 13.03
CA ASP A 41 14.68 -1.21 13.37
C ASP A 41 13.66 -0.10 13.70
N GLU A 42 14.12 1.07 14.13
CA GLU A 42 13.28 2.25 14.39
C GLU A 42 13.15 3.20 13.19
N ALA A 43 13.99 3.04 12.17
CA ALA A 43 14.10 3.96 11.04
C ALA A 43 12.80 4.14 10.25
N GLU A 44 12.01 3.07 10.10
CA GLU A 44 10.69 3.13 9.47
C GLU A 44 9.69 3.92 10.33
N GLY A 45 9.70 3.69 11.65
CA GLY A 45 8.84 4.40 12.59
C GLY A 45 9.12 5.90 12.61
N ALA A 46 10.40 6.28 12.48
CA ALA A 46 10.84 7.66 12.39
C ALA A 46 10.23 8.44 11.21
N LEU A 47 9.88 7.78 10.12
CA LEU A 47 9.24 8.36 8.94
C LEU A 47 7.70 8.36 8.99
N SER A 48 7.11 7.73 10.00
CA SER A 48 5.65 7.60 10.07
C SER A 48 4.98 8.94 10.40
N THR A 49 3.83 9.19 9.76
CA THR A 49 3.05 10.42 9.93
C THR A 49 1.94 10.22 10.95
N ALA A 50 1.88 11.08 11.97
CA ALA A 50 0.75 11.11 12.89
C ALA A 50 -0.46 11.76 12.20
N LEU A 51 -1.62 11.13 12.34
CA LEU A 51 -2.91 11.62 11.86
C LEU A 51 -3.81 11.94 13.07
N GLU A 52 -5.00 12.48 12.80
CA GLU A 52 -6.01 12.69 13.84
C GLU A 52 -6.44 11.35 14.48
N ASP A 53 -7.14 11.44 15.61
CA ASP A 53 -7.65 10.29 16.37
C ASP A 53 -6.58 9.28 16.84
N GLY A 54 -5.32 9.73 16.94
CA GLY A 54 -4.20 8.87 17.38
C GLY A 54 -3.74 7.86 16.32
N LEU A 55 -4.21 8.00 15.08
CA LEU A 55 -3.78 7.15 13.98
C LEU A 55 -2.35 7.49 13.53
N ARG A 56 -1.64 6.49 13.01
CA ARG A 56 -0.29 6.66 12.46
C ARG A 56 -0.20 5.99 11.10
N ALA A 57 0.07 6.78 10.06
CA ALA A 57 0.35 6.27 8.73
C ALA A 57 1.82 5.85 8.63
N ARG A 58 2.06 4.55 8.41
CA ARG A 58 3.40 4.03 8.11
C ARG A 58 3.85 4.48 6.71
N PRO A 59 5.17 4.65 6.49
CA PRO A 59 5.69 5.10 5.20
C PRO A 59 5.64 4.02 4.12
N LEU A 60 5.49 2.74 4.51
CA LEU A 60 5.43 1.61 3.59
C LEU A 60 4.42 0.58 4.09
N TYR A 61 3.58 0.09 3.17
CA TYR A 61 2.71 -1.08 3.37
C TYR A 61 3.13 -2.16 2.36
N THR A 62 3.21 -3.39 2.83
CA THR A 62 3.73 -4.54 2.10
C THR A 62 2.75 -5.70 2.15
N ALA A 63 3.07 -6.82 1.51
CA ALA A 63 2.30 -8.06 1.65
C ALA A 63 2.17 -8.57 3.09
N ARG A 64 3.06 -8.14 4.02
CA ARG A 64 2.96 -8.47 5.45
C ARG A 64 1.75 -7.79 6.11
N ASP A 65 1.28 -6.68 5.53
CA ASP A 65 0.21 -5.83 6.05
C ASP A 65 -1.16 -6.22 5.49
N HIS A 66 -1.34 -7.51 5.22
CA HIS A 66 -2.56 -8.04 4.63
C HIS A 66 -3.78 -7.76 5.50
N ALA A 67 -4.86 -7.36 4.84
CA ALA A 67 -6.21 -7.37 5.42
C ALA A 67 -6.92 -8.67 4.99
N PRO A 68 -7.93 -9.13 5.74
CA PRO A 68 -8.81 -10.22 5.29
C PRO A 68 -9.43 -9.89 3.92
N ASP A 69 -9.67 -10.92 3.10
CA ASP A 69 -10.36 -10.74 1.82
C ASP A 69 -11.72 -10.05 2.05
N PRO A 70 -11.93 -8.83 1.50
CA PRO A 70 -13.15 -8.08 1.70
C PRO A 70 -14.32 -8.58 0.85
N GLY A 71 -14.11 -9.60 0.00
CA GLY A 71 -15.14 -10.21 -0.84
C GLY A 71 -15.59 -9.33 -2.00
N LEU A 72 -16.88 -9.46 -2.36
CA LEU A 72 -17.50 -8.71 -3.46
C LEU A 72 -18.31 -7.52 -2.91
N PRO A 73 -18.40 -6.40 -3.65
CA PRO A 73 -19.30 -5.31 -3.29
C PRO A 73 -20.76 -5.82 -3.24
N GLY A 74 -21.59 -5.21 -2.38
CA GLY A 74 -22.98 -5.62 -2.17
C GLY A 74 -23.19 -6.77 -1.17
N PHE A 75 -22.11 -7.31 -0.57
CA PHE A 75 -22.17 -8.40 0.42
C PHE A 75 -21.46 -8.01 1.72
N PRO A 76 -21.91 -8.51 2.89
CA PRO A 76 -21.25 -8.25 4.17
C PRO A 76 -19.78 -8.74 4.14
N PRO A 77 -18.83 -8.02 4.75
CA PRO A 77 -19.00 -6.85 5.63
C PRO A 77 -19.10 -5.50 4.90
N PHE A 78 -19.38 -5.50 3.58
CA PHE A 78 -19.59 -4.31 2.74
C PHE A 78 -18.37 -3.38 2.63
N VAL A 79 -17.16 -3.88 2.90
CA VAL A 79 -15.90 -3.13 2.82
C VAL A 79 -15.68 -2.53 1.42
N ARG A 80 -16.14 -3.22 0.36
CA ARG A 80 -16.05 -2.75 -1.04
C ARG A 80 -17.27 -1.95 -1.53
N GLY A 81 -18.19 -1.60 -0.63
CA GLY A 81 -19.40 -0.85 -0.93
C GLY A 81 -20.68 -1.70 -0.84
N GLY A 82 -21.82 -1.02 -0.65
CA GLY A 82 -23.12 -1.66 -0.41
C GLY A 82 -23.94 -2.03 -1.66
N LYS A 83 -23.48 -1.69 -2.87
CA LYS A 83 -24.17 -2.00 -4.14
C LYS A 83 -23.37 -3.03 -4.92
N ALA A 84 -24.01 -4.10 -5.39
CA ALA A 84 -23.34 -5.18 -6.11
C ALA A 84 -22.72 -4.69 -7.43
N GLU A 85 -23.38 -3.77 -8.11
CA GLU A 85 -22.92 -3.16 -9.37
C GLU A 85 -21.82 -2.11 -9.15
N GLY A 86 -21.53 -1.77 -7.89
CA GLY A 86 -20.59 -0.71 -7.52
C GLY A 86 -20.99 0.66 -8.07
N SER A 87 -19.99 1.51 -8.28
CA SER A 87 -20.14 2.85 -8.86
C SER A 87 -19.42 2.99 -10.21
N THR A 88 -19.00 1.89 -10.83
CA THR A 88 -18.14 1.93 -12.03
C THR A 88 -18.80 2.60 -13.24
N VAL A 89 -20.09 2.34 -13.47
CA VAL A 89 -20.82 2.88 -14.64
C VAL A 89 -21.52 4.21 -14.31
N GLY A 90 -22.26 4.25 -13.20
CA GLY A 90 -23.08 5.40 -12.82
C GLY A 90 -22.40 6.41 -11.90
N GLY A 91 -21.17 6.15 -11.43
CA GLY A 91 -20.49 6.99 -10.46
C GLY A 91 -21.21 7.07 -9.11
N TRP A 92 -21.03 8.21 -8.45
CA TRP A 92 -21.74 8.60 -7.23
C TRP A 92 -22.84 9.62 -7.56
N ASP A 93 -23.89 9.61 -6.75
CA ASP A 93 -25.02 10.54 -6.88
C ASP A 93 -24.60 11.98 -6.55
N VAL A 94 -24.99 12.95 -7.38
CA VAL A 94 -24.66 14.37 -7.20
C VAL A 94 -25.84 15.06 -6.52
N ARG A 95 -25.68 15.41 -5.24
CA ARG A 95 -26.75 16.04 -4.43
C ARG A 95 -26.41 17.48 -4.07
N GLN A 96 -27.13 18.42 -4.68
CA GLN A 96 -27.00 19.84 -4.37
C GLN A 96 -27.81 20.21 -3.12
N ARG A 97 -27.18 20.95 -2.20
CA ARG A 97 -27.87 21.53 -1.05
C ARG A 97 -28.55 22.83 -1.48
N HIS A 98 -29.85 22.94 -1.22
CA HIS A 98 -30.62 24.18 -1.40
C HIS A 98 -30.91 24.81 -0.03
N THR A 99 -30.91 26.14 0.03
CA THR A 99 -31.20 26.96 1.21
C THR A 99 -32.23 28.01 0.88
#